data_AF-A0A0M3J831-F1
#
_entry.id   AF-A0A0M3J831-F1
#
_cell.length_a   1.000
_cell.length_b   1.000
_cell.length_c   1.000
_cell.angle_alpha   90.00
_cell.angle_beta   90.00
_cell.angle_gamma   90.00
#
_symmetry.space_group_name_H-M   'P 1'
#
loop_
_entity.id
_entity.type
_entity.pdbx_description
1 polymer ?
#
loop_
_entity_poly.entity_id
_entity_poly.type
_entity_poly.pdbx_seq_one_letter_code
_entity_poly.pdbx_strand_id
1 'polypeptide(L)'
;MRPLRQPLECTLVDAGLADKIFYKIPEILIHHQHFLAALGDRLDNFQSDTRIGDVLLSHFKKQSMIETYIAFVDNFKFAKQAIIEARGKPAFEKDHRNKIDLDSLLISPIQRVPRYELVLKQIVKHTSVEHADYENLLIAQKYVHDLATTINRQKEESEEMEQRLREIEAIVDGLDDVRLCSHHFYR
;
A
#
# COMPACT_ATOMS: atom_id res chain seq x y z
N MET A 1 -6.01 24.06 9.14
CA MET A 1 -5.20 22.93 8.64
C MET A 1 -4.17 23.50 7.68
N ARG A 2 -2.87 23.56 8.05
CA ARG A 2 -1.84 24.13 7.17
C ARG A 2 -1.43 23.10 6.11
N PRO A 3 -1.33 23.46 4.82
CA PRO A 3 -0.90 22.54 3.78
C PRO A 3 0.60 22.23 3.91
N LEU A 4 0.97 20.94 3.82
CA LEU A 4 2.35 20.42 3.83
C LEU A 4 3.13 20.77 2.54
N ARG A 5 3.02 22.01 2.05
CA ARG A 5 3.70 22.51 0.82
C ARG A 5 4.37 23.88 1.00
N GLN A 6 4.82 24.19 2.22
CA GLN A 6 5.99 25.08 2.32
C GLN A 6 7.24 24.20 2.23
N PRO A 7 8.33 24.68 1.61
CA PRO A 7 9.60 23.98 1.63
C PRO A 7 10.10 24.03 3.08
N LEU A 8 9.65 23.08 3.89
CA LEU A 8 10.45 22.61 5.00
C LEU A 8 11.71 22.10 4.30
N GLU A 9 12.81 22.83 4.45
CA GLU A 9 14.15 22.26 4.33
C GLU A 9 14.24 21.11 5.34
N CYS A 10 13.61 19.99 5.00
CA CYS A 10 13.49 18.84 5.86
C CYS A 10 14.77 18.05 5.62
N THR A 11 15.85 18.50 6.24
CA THR A 11 17.17 17.83 6.19
C THR A 11 17.19 16.51 6.97
N LEU A 12 16.03 15.98 7.38
CA LEU A 12 15.90 14.74 8.14
C LEU A 12 16.23 13.52 7.27
N VAL A 13 15.83 13.54 6.00
CA VAL A 13 16.00 12.44 5.05
C VAL A 13 16.30 13.02 3.67
N ASP A 14 17.19 12.37 2.93
CA ASP A 14 17.49 12.73 1.54
C ASP A 14 16.21 12.69 0.67
N ALA A 15 16.08 13.60 -0.29
CA ALA A 15 14.90 13.68 -1.15
C ALA A 15 14.61 12.35 -1.86
N GLY A 16 15.65 11.64 -2.34
CA GLY A 16 15.49 10.36 -3.00
C GLY A 16 15.03 9.23 -2.06
N LEU A 17 15.39 9.29 -0.77
CA LEU A 17 14.86 8.36 0.23
C LEU A 17 13.41 8.69 0.56
N ALA A 18 13.06 9.96 0.73
CA ALA A 18 11.68 10.37 0.95
C ALA A 18 10.77 9.94 -0.21
N ASP A 19 11.21 10.11 -1.46
CA ASP A 19 10.48 9.68 -2.66
C ASP A 19 10.23 8.17 -2.67
N LYS A 20 11.21 7.36 -2.25
CA LYS A 20 11.04 5.89 -2.11
C LYS A 20 10.07 5.52 -0.99
N ILE A 21 10.16 6.19 0.15
CA ILE A 21 9.32 5.92 1.34
C ILE A 21 7.85 6.24 1.04
N PHE A 22 7.59 7.39 0.40
CA PHE A 22 6.24 7.89 0.16
C PHE A 22 5.75 7.64 -1.28
N TYR A 23 6.43 6.83 -2.07
CA TYR A 23 6.04 6.50 -3.43
C TYR A 23 4.56 6.09 -3.48
N LYS A 24 3.78 6.71 -4.37
CA LYS A 24 2.33 6.50 -4.57
C LYS A 24 1.41 6.86 -3.40
N ILE A 25 1.92 7.19 -2.21
CA ILE A 25 1.10 7.64 -1.07
C ILE A 25 0.29 8.92 -1.41
N PRO A 26 0.86 9.95 -2.06
CA PRO A 26 0.09 11.15 -2.45
C PRO A 26 -1.08 10.82 -3.38
N GLU A 27 -0.88 9.94 -4.36
CA GLU A 27 -1.93 9.53 -5.30
C GLU A 27 -3.01 8.68 -4.63
N ILE A 28 -2.63 7.76 -3.72
CA ILE A 28 -3.56 7.02 -2.87
C ILE A 28 -4.41 8.01 -2.06
N LEU A 29 -3.78 9.00 -1.43
CA LEU A 29 -4.47 10.02 -0.65
C LEU A 29 -5.48 10.78 -1.51
N ILE A 30 -5.10 11.23 -2.70
CA ILE A 30 -5.98 11.93 -3.64
C ILE A 30 -7.18 11.05 -4.03
N HIS A 31 -6.95 9.76 -4.30
CA HIS A 31 -8.04 8.83 -4.60
C HIS A 31 -9.03 8.70 -3.44
N HIS A 32 -8.53 8.57 -2.20
CA HIS A 32 -9.38 8.44 -1.01
C HIS A 32 -10.05 9.75 -0.60
N GLN A 33 -9.44 10.91 -0.87
CA GLN A 33 -10.07 12.21 -0.64
C GLN A 33 -11.27 12.43 -1.57
N HIS A 34 -11.14 12.10 -2.86
CA HIS A 34 -12.27 12.15 -3.78
C HIS A 34 -13.37 11.16 -3.40
N PHE A 35 -13.00 9.95 -2.97
CA PHE A 35 -13.97 8.96 -2.50
C PHE A 35 -14.71 9.43 -1.25
N LEU A 36 -13.98 9.99 -0.27
CA LEU A 36 -14.56 10.54 0.95
C LEU A 36 -15.51 11.70 0.64
N ALA A 37 -15.15 12.61 -0.27
CA ALA A 37 -16.03 13.70 -0.66
C ALA A 37 -17.33 13.17 -1.29
N ALA A 38 -17.24 12.29 -2.29
CA ALA A 38 -18.42 11.73 -2.95
C ALA A 38 -19.31 10.92 -2.00
N LEU A 39 -18.70 10.19 -1.05
CA LEU A 39 -19.44 9.45 -0.03
C LEU A 39 -20.07 10.39 1.00
N GLY A 40 -19.35 11.44 1.41
CA GLY A 40 -19.84 12.49 2.31
C GLY A 40 -21.08 13.18 1.74
N ASP A 41 -21.01 13.65 0.51
CA ASP A 41 -22.13 14.30 -0.18
C ASP A 41 -23.40 13.42 -0.22
N ARG A 42 -23.22 12.10 -0.36
CA ARG A 42 -24.31 11.13 -0.36
C ARG A 42 -24.91 10.92 1.03
N LEU A 43 -24.08 10.90 2.06
CA LEU A 43 -24.49 10.63 3.44
C LEU A 43 -25.03 11.88 4.15
N ASP A 44 -24.63 13.08 3.73
CA ASP A 44 -25.14 14.34 4.28
C ASP A 44 -26.67 14.50 4.08
N ASN A 45 -27.22 13.85 3.05
CA ASN A 45 -28.66 13.81 2.77
C ASN A 45 -29.23 12.39 2.83
N PHE A 46 -28.82 11.60 3.83
CA PHE A 46 -29.24 10.21 3.94
C PHE A 46 -30.76 10.05 4.12
N GLN A 47 -31.35 9.21 3.28
CA GLN A 47 -32.75 8.79 3.25
C GLN A 47 -32.87 7.26 3.18
N SER A 48 -34.06 6.72 3.42
CA SER A 48 -34.31 5.27 3.42
C SER A 48 -34.00 4.57 2.09
N ASP A 49 -34.03 5.28 0.97
CA ASP A 49 -33.73 4.80 -0.38
C ASP A 49 -32.32 5.22 -0.86
N THR A 50 -31.47 5.71 0.05
CA THR A 50 -30.11 6.12 -0.27
C THR A 50 -29.30 4.93 -0.75
N ARG A 51 -28.64 5.16 -1.88
CA ARG A 51 -27.75 4.21 -2.54
C ARG A 51 -26.32 4.66 -2.31
N ILE A 52 -25.36 3.76 -2.26
CA ILE A 52 -23.92 4.07 -2.19
C ILE A 52 -23.11 3.19 -3.14
N GLY A 53 -23.74 2.17 -3.74
CA GLY A 53 -23.08 1.22 -4.64
C GLY A 53 -22.44 1.90 -5.85
N ASP A 54 -23.06 2.93 -6.42
CA ASP A 54 -22.49 3.71 -7.52
C ASP A 54 -21.21 4.47 -7.13
N VAL A 55 -21.18 5.05 -5.92
CA VAL A 55 -20.00 5.76 -5.38
C VAL A 55 -18.86 4.77 -5.14
N LEU A 56 -19.16 3.62 -4.54
CA LEU A 56 -18.21 2.52 -4.31
C LEU A 56 -17.66 2.00 -5.64
N LEU A 57 -18.53 1.72 -6.61
CA LEU A 57 -18.15 1.26 -7.94
C LEU A 57 -17.25 2.27 -8.65
N SER A 58 -17.63 3.54 -8.67
CA SER A 58 -16.84 4.57 -9.33
C SER A 58 -15.43 4.71 -8.75
N HIS A 59 -15.25 4.40 -7.47
CA HIS A 59 -13.93 4.40 -6.84
C HIS A 59 -13.16 3.11 -7.12
N PHE A 60 -13.74 1.94 -6.82
CA PHE A 60 -13.04 0.66 -6.88
C PHE A 60 -12.82 0.10 -8.28
N LYS A 61 -13.63 0.53 -9.26
CA LYS A 61 -13.43 0.22 -10.68
C LYS A 61 -12.42 1.13 -11.37
N LYS A 62 -12.02 2.24 -10.74
CA LYS A 62 -11.16 3.25 -11.37
C LYS A 62 -9.77 2.67 -11.64
N GLN A 63 -9.43 2.52 -12.93
CA GLN A 63 -8.16 1.95 -13.38
C GLN A 63 -6.94 2.62 -12.71
N SER A 64 -6.92 3.95 -12.65
CA SER A 64 -5.81 4.68 -12.04
C SER A 64 -5.66 4.39 -10.53
N MET A 65 -6.75 4.07 -9.83
CA MET A 65 -6.70 3.72 -8.41
C MET A 65 -6.08 2.32 -8.24
N ILE A 66 -6.50 1.37 -9.07
CA ILE A 66 -5.96 0.01 -9.10
C ILE A 66 -4.45 0.05 -9.40
N GLU A 67 -4.05 0.74 -10.47
CA GLU A 67 -2.64 0.88 -10.87
C GLU A 67 -1.80 1.56 -9.79
N THR A 68 -2.36 2.57 -9.11
CA THR A 68 -1.69 3.25 -8.00
C THR A 68 -1.41 2.28 -6.85
N TYR A 69 -2.38 1.42 -6.50
CA TYR A 69 -2.21 0.42 -5.46
C TYR A 69 -1.21 -0.67 -5.82
N ILE A 70 -1.24 -1.15 -7.08
CA ILE A 70 -0.25 -2.13 -7.57
C ILE A 70 1.16 -1.53 -7.46
N ALA A 71 1.37 -0.33 -8.02
CA ALA A 71 2.66 0.34 -7.97
C ALA A 71 3.13 0.62 -6.53
N PHE A 72 2.20 0.95 -5.62
CA PHE A 72 2.50 1.12 -4.20
C PHE A 72 3.02 -0.17 -3.56
N VAL A 73 2.33 -1.30 -3.80
CA VAL A 73 2.70 -2.61 -3.24
C VAL A 73 4.03 -3.09 -3.81
N ASP A 74 4.25 -2.95 -5.12
CA ASP A 74 5.50 -3.30 -5.78
C ASP A 74 6.70 -2.54 -5.18
N ASN A 75 6.49 -1.27 -4.80
CA ASN A 75 7.52 -0.46 -4.18
C ASN A 75 7.67 -0.67 -2.66
N PHE A 76 6.71 -1.34 -2.01
CA PHE A 76 6.61 -1.37 -0.54
C PHE A 76 7.87 -1.92 0.14
N LYS A 77 8.56 -2.89 -0.48
CA LYS A 77 9.84 -3.40 0.01
C LYS A 77 10.96 -2.36 -0.03
N PHE A 78 11.04 -1.57 -1.11
CA PHE A 78 12.04 -0.52 -1.26
C PHE A 78 11.77 0.63 -0.29
N ALA A 79 10.50 0.92 -0.02
CA ALA A 79 10.10 1.85 1.03
C ALA A 79 10.61 1.38 2.41
N LYS A 80 10.43 0.11 2.78
CA LYS A 80 10.97 -0.45 4.03
C LYS A 80 12.48 -0.34 4.12
N GLN A 81 13.20 -0.70 3.05
CA GLN A 81 14.66 -0.58 3.02
C GLN A 81 15.12 0.87 3.17
N ALA A 82 14.43 1.81 2.52
CA ALA A 82 14.70 3.23 2.63
C ALA A 82 14.46 3.77 4.05
N ILE A 83 13.48 3.23 4.80
CA ILE A 83 13.26 3.57 6.22
C ILE A 83 14.42 3.06 7.08
N ILE A 84 14.90 1.84 6.85
CA ILE A 84 16.06 1.28 7.57
C ILE A 84 17.29 2.16 7.32
N GLU A 85 17.53 2.54 6.06
CA GLU A 85 18.64 3.43 5.71
C GLU A 85 18.49 4.82 6.36
N ALA A 86 17.27 5.38 6.37
CA ALA A 86 16.99 6.65 7.01
C ALA A 86 17.23 6.59 8.53
N ARG A 87 16.83 5.50 9.20
CA ARG A 87 17.07 5.28 10.64
C ARG A 87 18.54 5.19 11.00
N GLY A 88 19.39 4.73 10.09
CA GLY A 88 20.84 4.77 10.28
C GLY A 88 21.43 6.18 10.37
N LYS A 89 20.66 7.23 10.04
CA LYS A 89 21.10 8.62 10.08
C LYS A 89 20.76 9.27 11.44
N PRO A 90 21.72 9.89 12.14
CA PRO A 90 21.50 10.52 13.46
C PRO A 90 20.44 11.62 13.48
N ALA A 91 20.14 12.23 12.33
CA ALA A 91 19.10 13.24 12.19
C ALA A 91 17.68 12.64 12.30
N PHE A 92 17.49 11.39 11.86
CA PHE A 92 16.20 10.71 11.83
C PHE A 92 15.76 10.20 13.20
N GLU A 93 16.71 9.81 14.06
CA GLU A 93 16.40 9.33 15.42
C GLU A 93 16.02 10.44 16.40
N LYS A 94 16.31 11.71 16.12
CA LYS A 94 16.04 12.79 17.10
C LYS A 94 14.57 13.16 17.25
N ASP A 95 13.68 12.67 16.39
CA ASP A 95 12.26 13.06 16.38
C ASP A 95 11.30 11.93 16.81
N HIS A 96 11.54 11.34 17.98
CA HIS A 96 10.68 10.31 18.59
C HIS A 96 9.39 10.86 19.24
N ARG A 97 8.96 12.07 18.89
CA ARG A 97 7.84 12.75 19.57
C ARG A 97 6.46 12.19 19.22
N ASN A 98 6.35 11.40 18.14
CA ASN A 98 5.14 10.68 17.78
C ASN A 98 5.40 9.17 17.81
N LYS A 99 4.81 8.49 18.80
CA LYS A 99 4.98 7.05 19.09
C LYS A 99 4.42 6.09 18.02
N ILE A 100 3.97 6.59 16.87
CA ILE A 100 3.46 5.72 15.81
C ILE A 100 4.60 5.43 14.85
N ASP A 101 4.95 4.15 14.77
CA ASP A 101 6.03 3.66 13.92
C ASP A 101 5.72 3.91 12.43
N LEU A 102 6.66 4.47 11.68
CA LEU A 102 6.47 4.81 10.26
C LEU A 102 6.12 3.57 9.43
N ASP A 103 6.70 2.41 9.76
CA ASP A 103 6.36 1.12 9.14
C ASP A 103 4.89 0.76 9.35
N SER A 104 4.36 1.03 10.56
CA SER A 104 2.95 0.79 10.91
C SER A 104 1.98 1.74 10.20
N LEU A 105 2.43 2.94 9.81
CA LEU A 105 1.63 3.84 8.99
C LEU A 105 1.62 3.40 7.53
N LEU A 106 2.77 3.01 6.98
CA LEU A 106 2.87 2.64 5.58
C LEU A 106 2.18 1.32 5.24
N ILE A 107 1.97 0.42 6.21
CA ILE A 107 1.15 -0.78 5.98
C ILE A 107 -0.36 -0.46 5.89
N SER A 108 -0.79 0.73 6.32
CA SER A 108 -2.22 1.09 6.41
C SER A 108 -2.97 1.01 5.08
N PRO A 109 -2.45 1.49 3.92
CA PRO A 109 -3.13 1.36 2.63
C PRO A 109 -3.40 -0.10 2.24
N ILE A 110 -2.43 -0.99 2.48
CA ILE A 110 -2.56 -2.44 2.22
C ILE A 110 -3.66 -3.02 3.10
N GLN A 111 -3.68 -2.68 4.39
CA GLN A 111 -4.71 -3.15 5.33
C GLN A 111 -6.10 -2.54 5.09
N ARG A 112 -6.16 -1.38 4.44
CA ARG A 112 -7.42 -0.66 4.19
C ARG A 112 -8.31 -1.40 3.21
N VAL A 113 -7.73 -2.02 2.17
CA VAL A 113 -8.51 -2.71 1.12
C VAL A 113 -9.30 -3.91 1.67
N PRO A 114 -8.72 -4.84 2.45
CA PRO A 114 -9.48 -5.91 3.10
C PRO A 114 -10.58 -5.40 4.04
N ARG A 115 -10.36 -4.26 4.73
CA ARG A 115 -11.41 -3.66 5.58
C ARG A 115 -12.62 -3.21 4.76
N TYR A 116 -12.41 -2.63 3.57
CA TYR A 116 -13.52 -2.32 2.67
C TYR A 116 -14.28 -3.57 2.25
N GLU A 117 -13.58 -4.67 1.96
CA GLU A 117 -14.22 -5.94 1.61
C GLU A 117 -15.14 -6.44 2.72
N LEU A 118 -14.69 -6.38 3.97
CA LEU A 118 -15.49 -6.76 5.15
C LEU A 118 -16.72 -5.87 5.32
N VAL A 119 -16.56 -4.55 5.16
CA VAL A 119 -17.67 -3.60 5.27
C VAL A 119 -18.70 -3.82 4.16
N LEU A 120 -18.26 -3.97 2.91
CA LEU A 120 -19.14 -4.28 1.78
C LEU A 120 -19.86 -5.62 1.96
N LYS A 121 -19.18 -6.65 2.46
CA LYS A 121 -19.83 -7.93 2.85
C LYS A 121 -20.96 -7.72 3.84
N GLN A 122 -20.78 -6.87 4.86
CA GLN A 122 -21.85 -6.57 5.81
C GLN A 122 -22.98 -5.76 5.18
N ILE A 123 -22.67 -4.78 4.32
CA ILE A 123 -23.69 -3.97 3.65
C ILE A 123 -24.57 -4.85 2.75
N VAL A 124 -23.96 -5.69 1.89
CA VAL A 124 -24.68 -6.62 1.02
C VAL A 124 -25.55 -7.58 1.83
N LYS A 125 -25.03 -8.14 2.93
CA LYS A 125 -25.77 -9.05 3.81
C LYS A 125 -27.05 -8.44 4.39
N HIS A 126 -27.08 -7.13 4.61
CA HIS A 126 -28.22 -6.41 5.18
C HIS A 126 -29.00 -5.59 4.14
N THR A 127 -28.73 -5.79 2.84
CA THR A 127 -29.46 -5.17 1.74
C THR A 127 -30.38 -6.20 1.10
N SER A 128 -31.68 -5.91 0.97
CA SER A 128 -32.62 -6.81 0.29
C SER A 128 -32.21 -7.02 -1.18
N VAL A 129 -32.43 -8.23 -1.70
CA VAL A 129 -32.20 -8.55 -3.13
C VAL A 129 -33.07 -7.72 -4.07
N GLU A 130 -34.20 -7.21 -3.58
CA GLU A 130 -35.13 -6.33 -4.33
C GLU A 130 -34.70 -4.85 -4.26
N HIS A 131 -33.71 -4.51 -3.43
CA HIS A 131 -33.23 -3.14 -3.29
C HIS A 131 -32.48 -2.69 -4.53
N ALA A 132 -32.73 -1.47 -5.00
CA ALA A 132 -32.13 -0.92 -6.22
C ALA A 132 -30.59 -0.81 -6.20
N ASP A 133 -29.96 -0.87 -5.01
CA ASP A 133 -28.49 -0.84 -4.87
C ASP A 133 -27.84 -2.23 -4.83
N TYR A 134 -28.63 -3.30 -4.67
CA TYR A 134 -28.10 -4.65 -4.38
C TYR A 134 -27.07 -5.10 -5.42
N GLU A 135 -27.41 -4.98 -6.71
CA GLU A 135 -26.52 -5.33 -7.81
C GLU A 135 -25.24 -4.47 -7.83
N ASN A 136 -25.35 -3.17 -7.61
CA ASN A 136 -24.18 -2.29 -7.58
C ASN A 136 -23.23 -2.64 -6.43
N LEU A 137 -23.78 -3.01 -5.26
CA LEU A 137 -23.02 -3.42 -4.10
C LEU A 137 -22.31 -4.76 -4.32
N LEU A 138 -22.95 -5.72 -4.99
CA LEU A 138 -22.32 -6.98 -5.40
C LEU A 138 -21.15 -6.75 -6.36
N ILE A 139 -21.34 -5.92 -7.37
CA ILE A 139 -20.28 -5.60 -8.33
C ILE A 139 -19.15 -4.84 -7.62
N ALA A 140 -19.45 -3.91 -6.71
CA ALA A 140 -18.44 -3.19 -5.93
C ALA A 140 -17.64 -4.14 -5.04
N GLN A 141 -18.33 -5.09 -4.39
CA GLN A 141 -17.69 -6.13 -3.59
C GLN A 141 -16.71 -6.94 -4.43
N LYS A 142 -17.09 -7.33 -5.65
CA LYS A 142 -16.21 -8.04 -6.58
C LYS A 142 -14.95 -7.22 -6.90
N TYR A 143 -15.08 -5.94 -7.25
CA TYR A 143 -13.91 -5.10 -7.54
C TYR A 143 -12.97 -4.93 -6.35
N VAL A 144 -13.51 -4.78 -5.13
CA VAL A 144 -12.70 -4.70 -3.91
C VAL A 144 -11.99 -6.02 -3.63
N HIS A 145 -12.68 -7.15 -3.82
CA HIS A 145 -12.11 -8.48 -3.67
C HIS A 145 -10.98 -8.72 -4.68
N ASP A 146 -11.20 -8.39 -5.95
CA ASP A 146 -10.19 -8.54 -7.01
C ASP A 146 -8.94 -7.70 -6.71
N LEU A 147 -9.11 -6.46 -6.20
CA LEU A 147 -8.00 -5.63 -5.74
C LEU A 147 -7.28 -6.24 -4.54
N ALA A 148 -8.01 -6.72 -3.53
CA ALA A 148 -7.42 -7.36 -2.34
C ALA A 148 -6.59 -8.59 -2.73
N THR A 149 -7.13 -9.44 -3.60
CA THR A 149 -6.44 -10.62 -4.14
C THR A 149 -5.21 -10.23 -4.95
N THR A 150 -5.31 -9.18 -5.76
CA THR A 150 -4.15 -8.66 -6.51
C THR A 150 -3.04 -8.17 -5.58
N ILE A 151 -3.39 -7.40 -4.54
CA ILE A 151 -2.44 -6.93 -3.52
C ILE A 151 -1.79 -8.12 -2.80
N ASN A 152 -2.57 -9.13 -2.42
CA ASN A 152 -2.06 -10.31 -1.74
C ASN A 152 -1.08 -11.10 -2.62
N ARG A 153 -1.45 -11.35 -3.88
CA ARG A 153 -0.60 -12.03 -4.85
C ARG A 153 0.72 -11.28 -5.08
N GLN A 154 0.67 -9.96 -5.28
CA GLN A 154 1.89 -9.17 -5.47
C GLN A 154 2.82 -9.22 -4.25
N LYS A 155 2.25 -9.26 -3.06
CA LYS A 155 3.02 -9.42 -1.83
C LYS A 155 3.71 -10.79 -1.77
N GLU A 156 2.98 -11.86 -2.05
CA GLU A 156 3.51 -13.24 -2.09
C GLU A 156 4.62 -13.37 -3.14
N GLU A 157 4.38 -12.90 -4.37
CA GLU A 157 5.37 -12.92 -5.47
C GLU A 157 6.65 -12.14 -5.13
N SER A 158 6.51 -11.00 -4.44
CA SER A 158 7.67 -10.23 -3.99
C SER A 158 8.46 -10.95 -2.89
N GLU A 159 7.79 -11.63 -1.96
CA GLU A 159 8.43 -12.41 -0.89
C GLU A 159 9.17 -13.64 -1.47
N GLU A 160 8.54 -14.35 -2.41
CA GLU A 160 9.13 -15.50 -3.12
C GLU A 160 10.35 -15.11 -3.95
N MET A 161 10.26 -14.02 -4.73
CA MET A 161 11.36 -13.52 -5.53
C MET A 161 12.57 -13.16 -4.66
N GLU A 162 12.32 -12.56 -3.49
CA GLU A 162 13.37 -12.19 -2.54
C GLU A 162 14.05 -13.43 -1.94
N GLN A 163 13.28 -14.46 -1.61
CA GLN A 163 13.83 -15.73 -1.16
C GLN A 163 14.75 -16.36 -2.23
N ARG A 164 14.32 -16.38 -3.49
CA ARG A 164 15.13 -16.91 -4.59
C ARG A 164 16.42 -16.13 -4.82
N LEU A 165 16.37 -14.80 -4.69
CA LEU A 165 17.58 -13.97 -4.82
C LEU A 165 18.59 -14.28 -3.72
N ARG A 166 18.14 -14.42 -2.46
CA ARG A 166 19.00 -14.83 -1.34
C ARG A 166 19.66 -16.20 -1.56
N GLU A 167 18.90 -17.16 -2.08
CA GLU A 167 19.43 -18.50 -2.39
C GLU A 167 20.53 -18.43 -3.46
N ILE A 168 20.36 -17.58 -4.48
CA ILE A 168 21.38 -17.37 -5.52
C ILE A 168 22.62 -16.68 -4.94
N GLU A 169 22.45 -15.62 -4.15
CA GLU A 169 23.55 -14.91 -3.49
C GLU A 169 24.39 -15.86 -2.61
N ALA A 170 23.73 -16.70 -1.81
CA ALA A 170 24.41 -17.70 -0.98
C ALA A 170 25.21 -18.73 -1.80
N ILE A 171 24.71 -19.11 -2.98
CA ILE A 171 25.45 -20.00 -3.90
C ILE A 171 26.67 -19.29 -4.48
N VAL A 172 26.53 -18.02 -4.88
CA VAL A 172 27.64 -17.24 -5.45
C VAL A 172 28.74 -17.02 -4.40
N ASP A 173 28.39 -16.62 -3.19
CA ASP A 173 29.34 -16.45 -2.08
C ASP A 173 30.05 -17.78 -1.76
N GLY A 174 29.30 -18.89 -1.75
CA GLY A 174 29.88 -20.22 -1.56
C GLY A 174 30.83 -20.66 -2.69
N LEU A 175 30.63 -20.19 -3.93
CA LEU A 175 31.51 -20.46 -5.05
C LEU A 175 32.82 -19.64 -5.00
N ASP A 176 32.76 -18.42 -4.48
CA ASP A 176 33.94 -17.58 -4.30
C ASP A 176 34.87 -18.12 -3.21
N ASP A 177 34.31 -18.70 -2.13
CA ASP A 177 35.08 -19.41 -1.09
C ASP A 177 35.80 -20.66 -1.62
N VAL A 178 35.18 -21.41 -2.54
CA VAL A 178 35.81 -22.59 -3.18
C VAL A 178 36.96 -22.17 -4.10
N ARG A 179 36.86 -21.02 -4.78
CA ARG A 179 37.94 -20.47 -5.61
C ARG A 179 39.13 -20.01 -4.77
N LEU A 180 38.90 -19.39 -3.62
CA LEU A 180 39.97 -18.98 -2.69
C LEU A 180 40.70 -20.19 -2.10
N CYS A 181 39.98 -21.25 -1.72
CA CYS A 181 40.57 -22.50 -1.24
C CYS A 181 41.42 -23.21 -2.32
N SER A 182 40.97 -23.17 -3.58
CA SER A 182 41.67 -23.82 -4.70
C SER A 182 43.03 -23.17 -5.02
N HIS A 183 43.19 -21.87 -4.76
CA HIS A 183 44.45 -21.16 -4.95
C HIS A 183 45.50 -21.42 -3.85
N HIS A 184 45.08 -21.93 -2.68
CA HIS A 184 46.00 -22.27 -1.59
C HIS A 184 46.63 -23.67 -1.70
N PHE A 185 46.10 -24.53 -2.58
CA PHE A 185 46.57 -25.92 -2.74
C PHE A 185 47.68 -26.11 -3.80
N TYR A 186 48.07 -25.05 -4.52
CA TYR A 186 49.09 -25.11 -5.58
C TYR A 186 50.39 -24.33 -5.28
N ARG A 187 50.80 -24.25 -4.01
CA ARG A 187 52.12 -23.71 -3.63
C ARG A 187 52.94 -24.70 -2.83
#